data_AF-A0A1M8A5I5-F1
#
_entry.id   AF-A0A1M8A5I5-F1
#
_cell.length_a   1.000
_cell.length_b   1.000
_cell.length_c   1.000
_cell.angle_alpha   90.00
_cell.angle_beta   90.00
_cell.angle_gamma   90.00
#
_symmetry.space_group_name_H-M   'P 1'
#
loop_
_entity.id
_entity.type
_entity.pdbx_description
1 polymer ?
#
loop_
_entity_poly.entity_id
_entity_poly.type
_entity_poly.pdbx_seq_one_letter_code
_entity_poly.pdbx_strand_id
1 'polypeptide(L)' 'MSRKAHRNGIKKPRTHRYPSSRGVDPKFLRNQRYAKHGTEKAVREARAAAAQSA' A
#
# COMPACT_ATOMS: atom_id res chain seq x y z
N MET A 1 28.80 -15.43 -22.19
CA MET A 1 27.73 -14.52 -21.70
C MET A 1 27.72 -14.36 -20.17
N SER A 2 27.89 -15.44 -19.40
CA SER A 2 27.97 -15.42 -17.92
C SER A 2 28.96 -14.37 -17.37
N ARG A 3 30.23 -14.37 -17.80
CA ARG A 3 31.27 -13.46 -17.25
C ARG A 3 30.89 -11.99 -17.24
N LYS A 4 30.18 -11.48 -18.26
CA LYS A 4 29.77 -10.07 -18.35
C LYS A 4 28.69 -9.72 -17.33
N ALA A 5 27.68 -10.58 -17.17
CA ALA A 5 26.60 -10.38 -16.20
C ALA A 5 27.11 -10.42 -14.75
N HIS A 6 28.11 -11.26 -14.47
CA HIS A 6 28.70 -11.36 -13.14
C HIS A 6 29.69 -10.24 -12.80
N ARG A 7 30.21 -9.45 -13.77
CA ARG A 7 31.07 -8.28 -13.47
C ARG A 7 30.37 -7.27 -12.57
N ASN A 8 29.08 -7.03 -12.82
CA ASN A 8 28.25 -6.11 -12.03
C ASN A 8 27.45 -6.83 -10.92
N GLY A 9 27.50 -8.16 -10.92
CA GLY A 9 26.70 -9.03 -10.05
C GLY A 9 25.23 -9.10 -10.45
N ILE A 10 24.68 -10.32 -10.51
CA ILE A 10 23.25 -10.52 -10.73
C ILE A 10 22.52 -10.18 -9.42
N LYS A 11 21.92 -8.99 -9.36
CA LYS A 11 21.22 -8.51 -8.17
C LYS A 11 19.80 -9.09 -8.13
N LYS A 12 19.35 -9.42 -6.91
CA LYS A 12 17.96 -9.77 -6.65
C LYS A 12 17.06 -8.53 -6.80
N PRO A 13 15.80 -8.68 -7.23
CA PRO A 13 14.86 -7.57 -7.25
C PRO A 13 14.66 -7.03 -5.82
N ARG A 14 14.50 -5.71 -5.70
CA ARG A 14 14.25 -5.06 -4.41
C ARG A 14 12.82 -5.34 -3.96
N THR A 15 12.66 -5.89 -2.77
CA THR A 15 11.36 -5.99 -2.09
C THR A 15 11.13 -4.74 -1.26
N HIS A 16 9.89 -4.25 -1.26
CA HIS A 16 9.45 -3.10 -0.45
C HIS A 16 8.39 -3.59 0.54
N ARG A 17 8.24 -2.89 1.67
CA ARG A 17 7.26 -3.24 2.71
C ARG A 17 5.82 -3.32 2.16
N TYR A 18 5.49 -2.46 1.19
CA TYR A 18 4.17 -2.39 0.57
C TYR A 18 4.29 -2.56 -0.96
N PRO A 19 3.87 -3.71 -1.52
CA PRO A 19 3.84 -3.91 -2.97
C PRO A 19 2.64 -3.21 -3.62
N SER A 20 2.64 -3.13 -4.96
CA SER A 20 1.49 -2.61 -5.70
C SER A 20 0.33 -3.62 -5.71
N SER A 21 -0.90 -3.13 -5.77
CA SER A 21 -2.10 -3.98 -5.90
C SER A 21 -2.53 -4.20 -7.36
N ARG A 22 -1.62 -4.00 -8.32
CA ARG A 22 -1.91 -4.18 -9.76
C ARG A 22 -2.10 -5.68 -10.04
N GLY A 23 -3.23 -6.03 -10.66
CA GLY A 23 -3.57 -7.43 -10.97
C GLY A 23 -4.44 -8.13 -9.92
N VAL A 24 -4.78 -7.46 -8.81
CA VAL A 24 -5.79 -7.95 -7.86
C VAL A 24 -7.19 -7.78 -8.45
N ASP A 25 -8.12 -8.66 -8.11
CA ASP A 25 -9.51 -8.65 -8.56
C ASP A 25 -10.16 -7.24 -8.42
N PRO A 26 -10.67 -6.65 -9.51
CA PRO A 26 -11.33 -5.35 -9.48
C PRO A 26 -12.51 -5.28 -8.51
N LYS A 27 -13.27 -6.38 -8.32
CA LYS A 27 -14.42 -6.38 -7.40
C LYS A 27 -13.95 -6.25 -5.94
N PHE A 28 -12.93 -7.01 -5.55
CA PHE A 28 -12.28 -6.88 -4.25
C PHE A 28 -11.71 -5.47 -4.02
N LEU A 29 -10.96 -4.94 -5.00
CA LEU A 29 -10.36 -3.60 -4.87
C LEU A 29 -11.42 -2.50 -4.74
N ARG A 30 -12.54 -2.61 -5.45
CA ARG A 30 -13.63 -1.64 -5.35
C ARG A 30 -14.25 -1.63 -3.95
N ASN A 31 -14.51 -2.80 -3.37
CA ASN A 31 -14.97 -2.89 -1.98
C ASN A 31 -13.95 -2.31 -0.99
N GLN A 32 -12.67 -2.68 -1.14
CA GLN A 32 -11.61 -2.19 -0.24
C GLN A 32 -11.49 -0.65 -0.27
N ARG A 33 -11.65 -0.03 -1.45
CA ARG A 33 -11.64 1.44 -1.58
C ARG A 33 -12.78 2.09 -0.79
N TYR A 34 -14.00 1.58 -0.89
CA TYR A 34 -15.13 2.11 -0.14
C TYR A 34 -14.98 1.90 1.37
N ALA A 35 -14.50 0.73 1.80
CA ALA A 35 -14.24 0.46 3.21
C ALA A 35 -13.23 1.46 3.80
N LYS A 36 -12.10 1.67 3.11
CA LYS A 36 -11.06 2.64 3.53
C LYS A 36 -11.64 4.06 3.63
N HIS A 37 -12.36 4.51 2.61
CA HIS A 37 -12.99 5.83 2.62
C HIS A 37 -13.97 6.01 3.79
N GLY A 38 -14.77 4.99 4.10
CA GLY A 38 -15.66 5.00 5.27
C GLY A 38 -14.89 5.13 6.59
N THR A 39 -13.82 4.35 6.76
CA THR A 39 -12.99 4.42 7.97
C THR A 39 -12.28 5.76 8.13
N GLU A 40 -11.80 6.37 7.05
CA GLU A 40 -11.13 7.67 7.09
C GLU A 40 -12.06 8.78 7.61
N LYS A 41 -13.34 8.76 7.21
CA LYS A 41 -14.34 9.70 7.70
C LYS A 41 -14.56 9.53 9.21
N ALA A 42 -14.81 8.31 9.66
CA ALA A 42 -15.06 8.02 11.07
C ALA A 42 -13.85 8.37 11.96
N VAL A 43 -12.64 8.04 11.50
CA VAL A 43 -11.40 8.39 12.21
C VAL A 43 -11.21 9.90 12.28
N ARG A 44 -11.54 10.65 11.21
CA ARG A 44 -11.45 12.11 11.21
C ARG A 44 -12.42 12.72 12.22
N GLU A 45 -13.67 12.26 12.26
CA GLU A 45 -14.68 12.71 13.22
C GLU A 45 -14.26 12.40 14.66
N ALA A 46 -13.78 11.18 14.92
CA ALA A 46 -13.29 10.79 16.24
C ALA A 46 -12.09 11.63 16.69
N ARG A 47 -11.15 11.95 15.78
CA ARG A 47 -10.02 12.83 16.07
C ARG A 47 -10.46 14.28 16.33
N ALA A 48 -11.43 14.78 15.58
CA ALA A 48 -11.96 16.13 15.79
C ALA A 48 -12.69 16.23 17.14
N ALA A 49 -13.50 15.23 17.50
CA ALA A 49 -14.16 15.16 18.81
C ALA A 49 -13.13 15.09 19.95
N ALA A 50 -12.11 14.23 19.82
CA ALA A 50 -11.04 14.12 20.81
C ALA A 50 -10.25 15.43 21.00
N ALA A 51 -10.05 16.18 19.91
CA ALA A 51 -9.41 17.49 19.95
C ALA A 51 -10.30 18.60 20.56
N GLN A 52 -11.62 18.47 20.47
CA GLN A 52 -12.57 19.40 21.12
C GLN A 52 -12.74 19.13 22.62
N SER A 53 -12.47 17.89 23.06
CA SER A 53 -12.55 17.49 24.47
C SER A 53 -11.25 17.68 25.26
N ALA A 54 -10.19 18.20 24.63
CA ALA A 54 -8.89 18.49 25.23
C ALA A 54 -8.71 20.00 25.37
#